data_AF-A0A931U3M7-F1
#
_entry.id   AF-A0A931U3M7-F1
#
_cell.length_a   1.000
_cell.length_b   1.000
_cell.length_c   1.000
_cell.angle_alpha   90.00
_cell.angle_beta   90.00
_cell.angle_gamma   90.00
#
_symmetry.space_group_name_H-M   'P 1'
#
loop_
_entity.id
_entity.type
_entity.pdbx_description
1 polymer ?
#
loop_
_entity_poly.entity_id
_entity_poly.type
_entity_poly.pdbx_seq_one_letter_code
_entity_poly.pdbx_strand_id
1 'polypeptide(L)'
;EEDAPHFHKEHQALTRLAEPSVQVVILWGSPERPTLDAAGREAVDLRAKPTVALARRLLERSVAISSRRVTATLLARDPPPGWRASPLLRHHRLLILDAAGGADVGKYRLKLDDELGVVIVEA
;
A
#
# COMPACT_ATOMS: atom_id res chain seq x y z
N GLU A 1 -26.68 28.16 6.81
CA GLU A 1 -25.33 28.51 6.29
C GLU A 1 -24.35 28.39 7.44
N GLU A 2 -23.65 27.26 7.53
CA GLU A 2 -22.53 27.09 8.45
C GLU A 2 -21.47 26.27 7.71
N ASP A 3 -20.87 26.90 6.72
CA ASP A 3 -19.73 26.41 5.97
C ASP A 3 -18.45 26.91 6.68
N ALA A 4 -17.86 26.05 7.51
CA ALA A 4 -16.57 26.28 8.13
C ALA A 4 -15.73 24.99 8.01
N PRO A 5 -14.87 24.84 6.97
CA PRO A 5 -14.16 23.59 6.68
C PRO A 5 -12.97 23.28 7.61
N HIS A 6 -12.76 24.03 8.69
CA HIS A 6 -11.47 24.03 9.43
C HIS A 6 -11.48 23.30 10.79
N PHE A 7 -12.49 22.50 11.11
CA PHE A 7 -12.65 21.99 12.48
C PHE A 7 -12.86 20.48 12.65
N HIS A 8 -12.21 19.60 11.88
CA HIS A 8 -12.38 18.14 12.11
C HIS A 8 -11.09 17.30 11.98
N LYS A 9 -10.00 17.69 12.66
CA LYS A 9 -8.93 16.72 12.99
C LYS A 9 -8.86 16.38 14.47
N GLU A 10 -9.32 17.26 15.36
CA GLU A 10 -9.21 17.07 16.82
C GLU A 10 -10.39 16.35 17.46
N HIS A 11 -11.50 16.18 16.73
CA HIS A 11 -12.72 15.50 17.20
C HIS A 11 -12.91 14.09 16.62
N GLN A 12 -11.82 13.45 16.17
CA GLN A 12 -11.90 12.05 15.78
C GLN A 12 -11.83 11.18 17.02
N ALA A 13 -12.95 10.57 17.39
CA ALA A 13 -13.02 9.65 18.52
C ALA A 13 -12.01 8.49 18.31
N LEU A 14 -10.99 8.42 19.18
CA LEU A 14 -9.99 7.35 19.26
C LEU A 14 -10.66 6.05 19.76
N THR A 15 -11.44 5.41 18.89
CA THR A 15 -12.36 4.32 19.26
C THR A 15 -11.77 2.92 19.12
N ARG A 16 -10.45 2.76 18.91
CA ARG A 16 -9.81 1.42 18.93
C ARG A 16 -8.43 1.45 19.58
N LEU A 17 -8.27 0.52 20.53
CA LEU A 17 -7.01 0.11 21.17
C LEU A 17 -6.10 -0.69 20.21
N ALA A 18 -6.12 -0.39 18.90
CA ALA A 18 -5.39 -1.13 17.88
C ALA A 18 -4.20 -0.30 17.39
N GLU A 19 -3.08 -0.97 17.13
CA GLU A 19 -1.91 -0.30 16.56
C GLU A 19 -2.25 0.30 15.18
N PRO A 20 -1.77 1.52 14.87
CA PRO A 20 -1.95 2.11 13.55
C PRO A 20 -1.42 1.18 12.46
N SER A 21 -2.24 0.89 11.45
CA SER A 21 -1.85 0.08 10.30
C SER A 21 -2.08 0.79 8.99
N VAL A 22 -1.27 0.46 7.98
CA VAL A 22 -1.40 0.95 6.62
C VAL A 22 -1.69 -0.24 5.71
N GLN A 23 -2.74 -0.12 4.89
CA GLN A 23 -3.05 -1.11 3.86
C GLN A 23 -2.11 -0.91 2.68
N VAL A 24 -1.35 -1.95 2.33
CA VAL A 24 -0.35 -1.93 1.26
C VAL A 24 -0.69 -3.02 0.25
N VAL A 25 -0.76 -2.68 -1.03
CA VAL A 25 -0.80 -3.66 -2.12
C VAL A 25 0.63 -3.94 -2.58
N ILE A 26 0.97 -5.23 -2.64
CA ILE A 26 2.28 -5.72 -3.06
C ILE A 26 2.24 -6.10 -4.54
N LEU A 27 3.13 -5.51 -5.32
CA LEU A 27 3.39 -5.82 -6.73
C LEU A 27 4.86 -6.21 -6.93
N TRP A 28 5.19 -6.79 -8.06
CA TRP A 28 6.56 -7.15 -8.46
C TRP A 28 7.07 -6.26 -9.59
N GLY A 29 8.39 -6.15 -9.72
CA GLY A 29 9.06 -5.50 -10.83
C GLY A 29 9.61 -4.12 -10.45
N SER A 30 9.26 -3.10 -11.23
CA SER A 30 9.73 -1.72 -11.03
C SER A 30 8.57 -0.72 -11.12
N PRO A 31 8.76 0.54 -10.71
CA PRO A 31 7.77 1.60 -10.88
C PRO A 31 7.28 1.78 -12.32
N GLU A 32 8.14 1.51 -13.31
CA GLU A 32 7.83 1.62 -14.74
C GLU A 32 6.99 0.45 -15.25
N ARG A 33 7.18 -0.75 -14.67
CA ARG A 33 6.46 -1.96 -15.07
C ARG A 33 6.10 -2.83 -13.86
N PRO A 34 5.14 -2.37 -13.03
CA PRO A 34 4.68 -3.15 -11.89
C PRO A 34 3.75 -4.26 -12.37
N THR A 35 3.85 -5.42 -11.74
CA THR A 35 3.19 -6.65 -12.18
C THR A 35 2.58 -7.41 -11.01
N LEU A 36 1.57 -8.23 -11.28
CA LEU A 36 0.86 -9.04 -10.28
C LEU A 36 1.62 -10.31 -9.88
N ASP A 37 2.69 -10.66 -10.59
CA ASP A 37 3.46 -11.88 -10.41
C ASP A 37 4.96 -11.64 -10.62
N ALA A 38 5.80 -12.39 -9.91
CA ALA A 38 7.26 -12.24 -9.97
C ALA A 38 7.85 -12.50 -11.38
N ALA A 39 7.16 -13.29 -12.22
CA ALA A 39 7.60 -13.54 -13.59
C ALA A 39 7.26 -12.39 -14.55
N GLY A 40 6.59 -11.34 -14.08
CA GLY A 40 6.36 -10.12 -14.84
C GLY A 40 5.39 -10.29 -16.02
N ARG A 41 4.47 -11.26 -15.93
CA ARG A 41 3.51 -11.60 -17.00
C ARG A 41 2.31 -10.66 -17.00
N GLU A 42 1.89 -10.24 -15.82
CA GLU A 42 0.63 -9.51 -15.64
C GLU A 42 0.88 -8.07 -15.20
N ALA A 43 1.18 -7.19 -16.16
CA ALA A 43 1.45 -5.78 -15.91
C ALA A 43 0.21 -5.01 -15.45
N VAL A 44 0.42 -4.04 -14.57
CA VAL A 44 -0.62 -3.17 -14.01
C VAL A 44 -0.34 -1.72 -14.40
N ASP A 45 -1.32 -1.05 -14.98
CA ASP A 45 -1.27 0.41 -15.14
C ASP A 45 -1.74 1.09 -13.84
N LEU A 46 -0.81 1.77 -13.17
CA LEU A 46 -1.05 2.51 -11.93
C LEU A 46 -1.71 3.88 -12.13
N ARG A 47 -1.77 4.37 -13.38
CA ARG A 47 -2.39 5.65 -13.73
C ARG A 47 -3.86 5.47 -14.11
N ALA A 48 -4.23 4.32 -14.69
CA ALA A 48 -5.61 4.00 -15.01
C ALA A 48 -6.43 3.61 -13.78
N LYS A 49 -7.72 3.99 -13.77
CA LYS A 49 -8.65 3.50 -12.75
C LYS A 49 -8.85 1.98 -12.93
N PRO A 50 -8.62 1.15 -11.90
CA PRO A 50 -8.78 -0.28 -12.03
C PRO A 50 -10.25 -0.65 -12.22
N THR A 51 -10.49 -1.64 -13.09
CA THR A 51 -11.79 -2.32 -13.18
C THR A 51 -12.09 -3.06 -11.87
N VAL A 52 -13.34 -3.47 -11.65
CA VAL A 52 -13.70 -4.26 -10.46
C VAL A 52 -12.88 -5.57 -10.39
N ALA A 53 -12.71 -6.25 -11.52
CA ALA A 53 -11.91 -7.46 -11.61
C ALA A 53 -10.44 -7.21 -11.23
N LEU A 54 -9.82 -6.15 -11.77
CA LEU A 54 -8.44 -5.80 -11.42
C LEU A 54 -8.32 -5.36 -9.95
N ALA A 55 -9.29 -4.59 -9.45
CA ALA A 55 -9.30 -4.16 -8.05
C ALA A 55 -9.36 -5.36 -7.10
N ARG A 56 -10.18 -6.38 -7.39
CA ARG A 56 -10.19 -7.64 -6.63
C ARG A 56 -8.80 -8.28 -6.60
N ARG A 57 -8.13 -8.41 -7.75
CA ARG A 57 -6.79 -9.00 -7.85
C ARG A 57 -5.72 -8.22 -7.11
N LEU A 58 -5.84 -6.89 -7.06
CA LEU A 58 -4.96 -6.03 -6.27
C LEU A 58 -5.21 -6.21 -4.76
N LEU A 59 -6.47 -6.31 -4.34
CA LEU A 59 -6.84 -6.56 -2.94
C LEU A 59 -6.41 -7.94 -2.45
N GLU A 60 -6.40 -8.96 -3.30
CA GLU A 60 -5.82 -10.29 -2.99
C GLU A 60 -4.32 -10.23 -2.66
N ARG A 61 -3.65 -9.14 -3.03
CA ARG A 61 -2.23 -8.87 -2.74
C ARG A 61 -2.06 -7.75 -1.70
N SER A 62 -3.13 -7.41 -0.99
CA SER A 62 -3.08 -6.38 0.05
C SER A 62 -2.78 -6.98 1.42
N VAL A 63 -1.98 -6.25 2.20
CA VAL A 63 -1.64 -6.59 3.57
C VAL A 63 -1.67 -5.34 4.44
N ALA A 64 -2.13 -5.52 5.68
CA ALA A 64 -2.07 -4.47 6.69
C ALA A 64 -0.71 -4.50 7.40
N ILE A 65 0.06 -3.41 7.30
CA ILE A 65 1.34 -3.27 8.00
C ILE A 65 1.17 -2.37 9.22
N SER A 66 1.37 -2.91 10.42
CA SER A 66 1.26 -2.19 11.70
C SER A 66 2.59 -1.80 12.34
N SER A 67 3.72 -2.24 11.79
CA SER A 67 5.03 -1.99 12.40
C SER A 67 5.43 -0.50 12.36
N ARG A 68 5.52 0.11 13.55
CA ARG A 68 5.92 1.52 13.74
C ARG A 68 7.22 1.90 13.03
N ARG A 69 8.09 0.93 12.72
CA ARG A 69 9.33 1.11 11.96
C ARG A 69 9.08 1.70 10.56
N VAL A 70 7.96 1.36 9.93
CA VAL A 70 7.69 1.65 8.51
C VAL A 70 6.32 2.29 8.27
N THR A 71 5.37 2.19 9.21
CA THR A 71 4.00 2.71 9.04
C THR A 71 3.96 4.18 8.67
N ALA A 72 4.76 5.04 9.33
CA ALA A 72 4.81 6.47 9.04
C ALA A 72 5.33 6.75 7.61
N THR A 73 6.41 6.08 7.20
CA THR A 73 6.98 6.21 5.86
C THR A 73 6.04 5.71 4.78
N LEU A 74 5.33 4.60 5.01
CA LEU A 74 4.32 4.09 4.09
C LEU A 74 3.14 5.05 3.96
N LEU A 75 2.64 5.57 5.08
CA LEU A 75 1.49 6.48 5.10
C LEU A 75 1.79 7.79 4.36
N ALA A 76 3.03 8.28 4.42
CA ALA A 76 3.49 9.48 3.73
C ALA A 76 3.58 9.32 2.20
N ARG A 77 3.59 8.09 1.67
CA ARG A 77 3.53 7.86 0.22
C ARG A 77 2.12 8.16 -0.28
N ASP A 78 2.02 8.70 -1.48
CA ASP A 78 0.73 8.85 -2.14
C ASP A 78 0.21 7.50 -2.67
N PRO A 79 -1.12 7.27 -2.66
CA PRO A 79 -1.70 6.21 -3.46
C PRO A 79 -1.46 6.47 -4.96
N PRO A 80 -1.28 5.41 -5.77
CA PRO A 80 -1.22 5.53 -7.22
C PRO A 80 -2.36 6.38 -7.80
N PRO A 81 -2.11 7.22 -8.83
CA PRO A 81 -3.11 8.13 -9.36
C PRO A 81 -4.44 7.45 -9.74
N GLY A 82 -4.36 6.29 -10.41
CA GLY A 82 -5.54 5.52 -10.80
C GLY A 82 -6.36 4.99 -9.63
N TRP A 83 -5.74 4.82 -8.46
CA TRP A 83 -6.40 4.28 -7.28
C TRP A 83 -7.19 5.33 -6.51
N ARG A 84 -6.81 6.62 -6.62
CA ARG A 84 -7.49 7.73 -5.92
C ARG A 84 -8.99 7.79 -6.24
N ALA A 85 -9.37 7.46 -7.47
CA ALA A 85 -10.76 7.43 -7.93
C ALA A 85 -11.47 6.07 -7.70
N SER A 86 -10.78 5.07 -7.14
CA SER A 86 -11.33 3.76 -6.81
C SER A 86 -11.73 3.71 -5.33
N PRO A 87 -13.02 3.52 -4.99
CA PRO A 87 -13.44 3.45 -3.60
C PRO A 87 -12.81 2.27 -2.84
N LEU A 88 -12.41 1.22 -3.55
CA LEU A 88 -11.76 0.03 -2.99
C LEU A 88 -10.26 0.25 -2.70
N LEU A 89 -9.60 1.17 -3.42
CA LEU A 89 -8.14 1.29 -3.41
C LEU A 89 -7.61 2.66 -3.01
N ARG A 90 -8.44 3.71 -2.91
CA ARG A 90 -8.02 5.10 -2.66
C ARG A 90 -7.21 5.33 -1.37
N HIS A 91 -7.23 4.39 -0.42
CA HIS A 91 -6.46 4.46 0.81
C HIS A 91 -5.27 3.48 0.85
N HIS A 92 -5.10 2.62 -0.16
CA HIS A 92 -4.01 1.67 -0.23
C HIS A 92 -2.73 2.35 -0.70
N ARG A 93 -1.61 1.95 -0.09
CA ARG A 93 -0.26 2.30 -0.54
C ARG A 93 0.27 1.20 -1.45
N LEU A 94 1.28 1.55 -2.23
CA LEU A 94 1.93 0.62 -3.14
C LEU A 94 3.32 0.25 -2.60
N LEU A 95 3.63 -1.04 -2.67
CA LEU A 95 4.97 -1.58 -2.48
C LEU A 95 5.31 -2.43 -3.71
N ILE A 96 6.42 -2.14 -4.36
CA ILE A 96 6.90 -2.89 -5.53
C ILE A 96 8.15 -3.64 -5.09
N LEU A 97 8.08 -4.96 -5.09
CA LEU A 97 9.18 -5.86 -4.79
C LEU A 97 10.05 -6.02 -6.03
N ASP A 98 11.36 -5.93 -5.84
CA ASP A 98 12.33 -6.27 -6.87
C ASP A 98 12.47 -7.79 -7.08
N ALA A 99 13.39 -8.19 -7.95
CA ALA A 99 13.64 -9.61 -8.25
C ALA A 99 14.13 -10.42 -7.04
N ALA A 100 14.62 -9.76 -5.98
CA ALA A 100 14.99 -10.40 -4.72
C ALA A 100 13.83 -10.45 -3.71
N GLY A 101 12.60 -10.12 -4.14
CA GLY A 101 11.42 -10.14 -3.29
C GLY A 101 11.40 -9.04 -2.24
N GLY A 102 12.17 -7.97 -2.43
CA GLY A 102 12.35 -6.91 -1.44
C GLY A 102 12.00 -5.51 -1.94
N ALA A 103 11.65 -4.63 -1.01
CA ALA A 103 11.41 -3.22 -1.28
C ALA A 103 11.88 -2.35 -0.12
N ASP A 104 12.57 -1.25 -0.44
CA ASP A 104 13.10 -0.35 0.56
C ASP A 104 12.04 0.66 1.02
N VAL A 105 11.96 0.83 2.34
CA VAL A 105 11.04 1.74 3.03
C VAL A 105 11.82 2.47 4.12
N GLY A 106 12.37 3.63 3.77
CA GLY A 106 13.28 4.36 4.65
C GLY A 106 14.57 3.59 4.83
N LYS A 107 14.95 3.32 6.08
CA LYS A 107 16.16 2.54 6.46
C LYS A 107 15.91 1.04 6.60
N TYR A 108 14.72 0.57 6.25
CA TYR A 108 14.33 -0.82 6.37
C TYR A 108 14.01 -1.40 5.01
N ARG A 109 14.22 -2.71 4.88
CA ARG A 109 13.81 -3.47 3.71
C ARG A 109 12.68 -4.41 4.10
N LEU A 110 11.55 -4.29 3.40
CA LEU A 110 10.45 -5.24 3.50
C LEU A 110 10.73 -6.37 2.52
N LYS A 111 10.63 -7.61 2.97
CA LYS A 111 10.74 -8.80 2.11
C LYS A 111 9.48 -9.63 2.22
N LEU A 112 9.09 -10.25 1.12
CA LEU A 112 8.07 -11.29 1.12
C LEU A 112 8.75 -12.65 1.31
N ASP A 113 8.45 -13.28 2.44
CA ASP A 113 8.88 -14.62 2.81
C ASP A 113 7.72 -15.59 2.59
N ASP A 114 8.00 -16.77 2.03
CA ASP A 114 6.97 -17.74 1.64
C ASP A 114 6.28 -18.38 2.86
N GLU A 115 6.93 -18.39 4.03
CA GLU A 115 6.37 -18.97 5.27
C GLU A 115 5.92 -17.89 6.25
N LEU A 116 6.72 -16.83 6.40
CA LEU A 116 6.52 -15.77 7.40
C LEU A 116 5.68 -14.59 6.89
N GLY A 117 5.45 -14.50 5.58
CA GLY A 117 4.79 -13.36 4.96
C GLY A 117 5.71 -12.14 4.90
N VAL A 118 5.20 -10.94 5.24
CA VAL A 118 6.02 -9.72 5.14
C VAL A 118 6.95 -9.60 6.36
N VAL A 119 8.25 -9.70 6.10
CA VAL A 119 9.30 -9.49 7.11
C VAL A 119 9.98 -8.14 6.92
N ILE A 120 10.42 -7.54 8.03
CA ILE A 120 11.10 -6.24 8.05
C ILE A 120 12.52 -6.45 8.56
N VAL A 121 13.50 -6.21 7.70
CA VAL A 121 14.93 -6.29 8.04
C VAL A 121 15.59 -4.91 7.99
N GLU A 122 16.69 -4.74 8.71
CA GLU A 122 17.54 -3.56 8.51
C GLU A 122 18.19 -3.64 7.13
N ALA A 123 18.18 -2.52 6.41
CA ALA A 123 18.71 -2.42 5.05
C ALA A 123 20.23 -2.28 5.04
#